data_AF-A0A0R1KX47-F1
#
_entry.id   AF-A0A0R1KX47-F1
#
_cell.length_a   1.000
_cell.length_b   1.000
_cell.length_c   1.000
_cell.angle_alpha   90.00
_cell.angle_beta   90.00
_cell.angle_gamma   90.00
#
_symmetry.space_group_name_H-M   'P 1'
#
loop_
_entity.id
_entity.type
_entity.pdbx_description
1 polymer ?
#
loop_
_entity_poly.entity_id
_entity_poly.type
_entity_poly.pdbx_seq_one_letter_code
_entity_poly.pdbx_strand_id
1 'polypeptide(L)'
;MKKPLKAIVIAAFALTSAGMFATTSTVKADIIDVPGAVKSIPQINSGNVLTNYNSDDLKTINNTSPVGNMDRKYNQGTIDPTTTNAGDTFATTAATTTTANAFKTQWFLPDGFNVTDYQHGNFQSVALDDSGNVYFVESNGSDTNLGVIIKFDTNKLKQLGLENDPMALWTAFNYFNPYTEEGAEHNNQYESYYESMKGSFNAVKKYSNKLANVKAEINDLKNAKRTDQTKFRKAKDTAKNHLEKVLKANTKKQAADEKKITALQKEIDSNQSDIDKIKAQNPDLFKNIEIAETAQLSPQVDIGHGQTLTFNPQNKHLYLVEDNTLTDLRNRDENNNVLEIDPNTMEPIRQYNFKMFQGTKGNLQLHTLVFDKNGNAYWGRKNGMGYMIFYGRLDENGVKFAAAPQKLRTRGGSPNQGVAFNNVNNRIYIVSDDVLTSIPIDKLEAGSATPDDINYSVFQSKREWECLAFDQQGYGHLLALWPAELMKTTEPLN
;
A
#
# COMPACT_ATOMS: atom_id res chain seq x y z
N MET A 1 23.67 18.14 41.49
CA MET A 1 23.66 17.39 40.23
C MET A 1 22.22 17.19 39.79
N LYS A 2 21.72 18.02 38.86
CA LYS A 2 20.34 17.96 38.36
C LYS A 2 20.37 17.36 36.96
N LYS A 3 19.70 16.21 36.80
CA LYS A 3 19.49 15.51 35.53
C LYS A 3 18.66 16.37 34.57
N PRO A 4 18.89 16.34 33.25
CA PRO A 4 18.11 17.10 32.30
C PRO A 4 16.77 16.41 32.01
N LEU A 5 15.73 17.23 31.90
CA LEU A 5 14.41 16.88 31.35
C LEU A 5 14.60 16.27 29.96
N LYS A 6 14.36 14.96 29.83
CA LYS A 6 14.01 14.29 28.57
C LYS A 6 12.57 13.83 28.69
N ALA A 7 11.67 14.56 28.03
CA ALA A 7 10.37 14.08 27.55
C ALA A 7 9.74 15.25 26.77
N ILE A 8 10.20 15.47 25.54
CA ILE A 8 9.37 16.16 24.56
C ILE A 8 8.33 15.13 24.15
N VAL A 9 7.15 15.20 24.76
CA VAL A 9 5.95 14.56 24.24
C VAL A 9 5.67 15.27 22.92
N ILE A 10 6.11 14.67 21.82
CA ILE A 10 5.51 14.92 20.52
C ILE A 10 4.15 14.25 20.63
N ALA A 11 3.14 15.01 21.05
CA ALA A 11 1.76 14.62 20.80
C ALA A 11 1.62 14.57 19.28
N ALA A 12 1.65 13.36 18.73
CA ALA A 12 1.21 13.11 17.37
C ALA A 12 -0.24 13.56 17.32
N PHE A 13 -0.49 14.79 16.87
CA PHE A 13 -1.81 15.17 16.39
C PHE A 13 -2.02 14.42 15.09
N ALA A 14 -2.38 13.13 15.20
CA ALA A 14 -3.18 12.47 14.19
C ALA A 14 -4.59 13.04 14.31
N LEU A 15 -4.74 14.33 13.97
CA LEU A 15 -5.95 14.78 13.30
C LEU A 15 -5.78 14.30 11.87
N THR A 16 -5.94 12.99 11.63
CA THR A 16 -6.34 12.53 10.32
C THR A 16 -7.68 13.19 10.09
N SER A 17 -7.64 14.31 9.37
CA SER A 17 -8.80 14.94 8.78
C SER A 17 -9.40 13.93 7.82
N ALA A 18 -10.22 13.02 8.33
CA ALA A 18 -11.20 12.33 7.52
C ALA A 18 -12.03 13.41 6.82
N GLY A 19 -11.98 13.42 5.48
CA GLY A 19 -12.93 14.07 4.58
C GLY A 19 -13.34 15.51 4.91
N MET A 20 -12.48 16.49 4.62
CA MET A 20 -12.99 17.84 4.28
C MET A 20 -13.07 17.98 2.76
N PHE A 21 -14.01 17.28 2.14
CA PHE A 21 -14.62 17.69 0.87
C PHE A 21 -16.13 17.74 1.07
N ALA A 22 -16.64 18.97 1.19
CA ALA A 22 -18.05 19.25 1.07
C ALA A 22 -18.45 19.10 -0.41
N THR A 23 -19.19 18.03 -0.74
CA THR A 23 -20.08 18.05 -1.90
C THR A 23 -21.49 17.65 -1.44
N THR A 24 -22.41 18.56 -1.70
CA THR A 24 -23.82 18.48 -1.38
C THR A 24 -24.52 17.40 -2.21
N SER A 25 -24.90 16.30 -1.57
CA SER A 25 -26.06 15.48 -1.90
C SER A 25 -26.36 14.58 -0.71
N THR A 26 -27.62 14.19 -0.55
CA THR A 26 -28.11 13.31 0.51
C THR A 26 -27.53 11.89 0.36
N VAL A 27 -26.28 11.70 0.75
CA VAL A 27 -25.57 10.43 0.78
C VAL A 27 -25.15 10.19 2.22
N LYS A 28 -25.45 9.01 2.76
CA LYS A 28 -24.99 8.57 4.09
C LYS A 28 -23.49 8.80 4.14
N ALA A 29 -22.95 9.41 5.19
CA ALA A 29 -21.51 9.49 5.29
C ALA A 29 -20.97 8.08 5.46
N ASP A 30 -20.21 7.65 4.47
CA ASP A 30 -19.37 6.47 4.60
C ASP A 30 -18.15 6.90 5.41
N ILE A 31 -17.72 6.03 6.32
CA ILE A 31 -16.52 6.28 7.13
C ILE A 31 -15.26 6.37 6.26
N ILE A 32 -15.32 5.80 5.06
CA ILE A 32 -14.29 5.87 4.05
C ILE A 32 -14.76 6.80 2.94
N ASP A 33 -14.00 7.87 2.72
CA ASP A 33 -14.23 8.75 1.58
C ASP A 33 -13.85 7.99 0.30
N VAL A 34 -14.86 7.58 -0.48
CA VAL A 34 -14.66 7.00 -1.81
C VAL A 34 -14.46 8.15 -2.79
N PRO A 35 -13.25 8.33 -3.35
CA PRO A 35 -13.03 9.41 -4.28
C PRO A 35 -13.94 9.27 -5.50
N GLY A 36 -14.46 10.39 -6.00
CA GLY A 36 -15.24 10.41 -7.23
C GLY A 36 -14.44 9.94 -8.45
N ALA A 37 -15.09 9.81 -9.60
CA ALA A 37 -14.46 9.33 -10.83
C ALA A 37 -13.19 10.13 -11.21
N VAL A 38 -12.18 9.42 -11.74
CA VAL A 38 -10.93 10.05 -12.19
C VAL A 38 -11.22 11.11 -13.24
N LYS A 39 -10.45 12.20 -13.19
CA LYS A 39 -10.36 13.16 -14.30
C LYS A 39 -9.64 12.53 -15.51
N SER A 40 -9.44 13.30 -16.57
CA SER A 40 -8.62 12.84 -17.71
C SER A 40 -7.21 12.43 -17.24
N ILE A 41 -6.82 11.19 -17.52
CA ILE A 41 -5.51 10.62 -17.21
C ILE A 41 -4.56 10.89 -18.39
N PRO A 42 -3.39 11.54 -18.19
CA PRO A 42 -2.39 11.71 -19.24
C PRO A 42 -1.98 10.39 -19.88
N GLN A 43 -1.88 10.37 -21.21
CA GLN A 43 -1.62 9.15 -21.99
C GLN A 43 -0.21 9.17 -22.58
N ILE A 44 0.58 8.13 -22.34
CA ILE A 44 1.91 7.93 -22.91
C ILE A 44 1.87 6.79 -23.91
N ASN A 45 1.85 7.12 -25.20
CA ASN A 45 1.73 6.15 -26.28
C ASN A 45 3.09 5.74 -26.82
N SER A 46 3.32 4.45 -27.00
CA SER A 46 4.51 3.88 -27.63
C SER A 46 4.12 2.82 -28.66
N GLY A 47 4.99 2.60 -29.65
CA GLY A 47 4.81 1.54 -30.65
C GLY A 47 5.15 0.16 -30.08
N ASN A 48 5.85 -0.65 -30.88
CA ASN A 48 6.39 -1.91 -30.36
C ASN A 48 7.54 -1.65 -29.40
N VAL A 49 7.37 -2.04 -28.14
CA VAL A 49 8.39 -1.88 -27.10
C VAL A 49 9.20 -3.15 -26.88
N LEU A 50 8.79 -4.26 -27.50
CA LEU A 50 9.46 -5.55 -27.39
C LEU A 50 10.59 -5.67 -28.41
N THR A 51 11.81 -5.85 -27.92
CA THR A 51 12.97 -6.18 -28.76
C THR A 51 12.72 -7.53 -29.44
N ASN A 52 12.94 -7.59 -30.75
CA ASN A 52 12.69 -8.80 -31.50
C ASN A 52 13.57 -9.96 -31.01
N TYR A 53 12.98 -11.14 -30.88
CA TYR A 53 13.66 -12.38 -30.47
C TYR A 53 12.99 -13.57 -31.16
N ASN A 54 13.69 -14.71 -31.27
CA ASN A 54 13.08 -15.97 -31.64
C ASN A 54 12.90 -16.84 -30.38
N SER A 55 11.71 -17.40 -30.19
CA SER A 55 11.38 -18.25 -29.04
C SER A 55 12.18 -19.55 -29.01
N ASP A 56 12.66 -19.98 -30.18
CA ASP A 56 13.42 -21.21 -30.36
C ASP A 56 14.90 -21.03 -30.01
N ASP A 57 15.39 -19.78 -30.04
CA ASP A 57 16.76 -19.43 -29.66
C ASP A 57 16.93 -19.34 -28.13
N LEU A 58 15.81 -19.30 -27.39
CA LEU A 58 15.83 -19.25 -25.93
C LEU A 58 16.22 -20.60 -25.35
N LYS A 59 17.34 -20.63 -24.63
CA LYS A 59 17.86 -21.84 -23.98
C LYS A 59 16.87 -22.34 -22.94
N THR A 60 16.52 -23.62 -23.01
CA THR A 60 15.64 -24.22 -22.00
C THR A 60 16.44 -24.65 -20.79
N ILE A 61 16.10 -24.09 -19.62
CA ILE A 61 16.58 -24.61 -18.33
C ILE A 61 15.78 -25.88 -18.06
N ASN A 62 16.44 -27.04 -18.11
CA ASN A 62 15.80 -28.34 -17.96
C ASN A 62 15.51 -28.66 -16.49
N ASN A 63 14.69 -27.84 -15.85
CA ASN A 63 14.30 -27.98 -14.47
C ASN A 63 13.21 -29.05 -14.30
N THR A 64 13.22 -29.73 -13.16
CA THR A 64 12.12 -30.57 -12.68
C THR A 64 11.39 -29.82 -11.59
N SER A 65 10.07 -29.71 -11.70
CA SER A 65 9.26 -29.02 -10.70
C SER A 65 8.26 -30.00 -10.08
N PRO A 66 8.04 -29.93 -8.77
CA PRO A 66 6.90 -30.57 -8.11
C PRO A 66 5.58 -30.09 -8.75
N VAL A 67 4.56 -30.95 -8.76
CA VAL A 67 3.22 -30.58 -9.25
C VAL A 67 2.42 -30.03 -8.07
N GLY A 68 2.06 -28.75 -8.15
CA GLY A 68 1.16 -28.08 -7.19
C GLY A 68 -0.31 -28.46 -7.38
N ASN A 69 -1.21 -27.63 -6.85
CA ASN A 69 -2.62 -27.71 -7.26
C ASN A 69 -2.70 -27.41 -8.76
N MET A 70 -3.46 -28.23 -9.50
CA MET A 70 -3.70 -28.07 -10.94
C MET A 70 -5.19 -28.04 -11.28
N ASP A 71 -6.05 -28.37 -10.30
CA ASP A 71 -7.46 -28.69 -10.51
C ASP A 71 -8.37 -27.47 -10.29
N ARG A 72 -7.83 -26.35 -9.79
CA ARG A 72 -8.59 -25.14 -9.37
C ARG A 72 -9.72 -25.45 -8.38
N LYS A 73 -9.56 -26.51 -7.58
CA LYS A 73 -10.47 -26.86 -6.50
C LYS A 73 -9.94 -26.26 -5.22
N TYR A 74 -10.67 -25.29 -4.69
CA TYR A 74 -10.27 -24.55 -3.50
C TYR A 74 -11.11 -24.95 -2.30
N ASN A 75 -10.49 -24.90 -1.12
CA ASN A 75 -11.20 -24.92 0.14
C ASN A 75 -11.88 -23.57 0.31
N GLN A 76 -13.18 -23.50 0.04
CA GLN A 76 -13.95 -22.28 0.25
C GLN A 76 -14.54 -22.27 1.65
N GLY A 77 -14.31 -21.19 2.39
CA GLY A 77 -14.88 -20.95 3.71
C GLY A 77 -15.49 -19.56 3.83
N THR A 78 -16.35 -19.39 4.84
CA THR A 78 -16.87 -18.10 5.28
C THR A 78 -16.33 -17.80 6.67
N ILE A 79 -16.08 -16.53 6.96
CA ILE A 79 -15.67 -16.10 8.30
C ILE A 79 -16.91 -16.08 9.21
N ASP A 80 -16.85 -16.79 10.33
CA ASP A 80 -17.89 -16.74 11.36
C ASP A 80 -17.52 -15.68 12.42
N PRO A 81 -18.19 -14.52 12.46
CA PRO A 81 -17.88 -13.44 13.40
C PRO A 81 -18.13 -13.80 14.86
N THR A 82 -18.87 -14.87 15.14
CA THR A 82 -19.21 -15.30 16.51
C THR A 82 -18.15 -16.20 17.13
N THR A 83 -17.15 -16.62 16.35
CA THR A 83 -16.09 -17.53 16.79
C THR A 83 -14.71 -16.86 16.79
N THR A 84 -13.78 -17.42 17.56
CA THR A 84 -12.39 -16.97 17.55
C THR A 84 -11.70 -17.46 16.28
N ASN A 85 -11.41 -16.53 15.36
CA ASN A 85 -10.66 -16.81 14.14
C ASN A 85 -9.18 -16.48 14.36
N ALA A 86 -8.37 -17.51 14.66
CA ALA A 86 -6.93 -17.34 14.94
C ALA A 86 -6.07 -17.16 13.68
N GLY A 87 -6.67 -17.23 12.50
CA GLY A 87 -5.97 -17.25 11.21
C GLY A 87 -5.47 -18.64 10.83
N ASP A 88 -5.18 -18.79 9.54
CA ASP A 88 -4.60 -19.98 8.94
C ASP A 88 -3.08 -20.01 9.05
N THR A 89 -2.50 -21.20 8.91
CA THR A 89 -1.06 -21.40 8.76
C THR A 89 -0.79 -22.49 7.74
N PHE A 90 -0.01 -22.18 6.71
CA PHE A 90 0.38 -23.11 5.66
C PHE A 90 1.89 -23.30 5.66
N ALA A 91 2.35 -24.47 6.08
CA ALA A 91 3.76 -24.83 6.02
C ALA A 91 4.10 -25.51 4.68
N THR A 92 5.34 -25.37 4.23
CA THR A 92 5.83 -26.11 3.08
C THR A 92 5.96 -27.60 3.38
N THR A 93 5.84 -28.42 2.33
CA THR A 93 5.99 -29.87 2.42
C THR A 93 7.45 -30.30 2.22
N ALA A 94 7.97 -31.14 3.11
CA ALA A 94 9.38 -31.57 3.08
C ALA A 94 9.76 -32.42 1.85
N ALA A 95 8.80 -33.07 1.20
CA ALA A 95 9.06 -34.02 0.12
C ALA A 95 9.56 -33.39 -1.18
N THR A 96 9.33 -32.09 -1.37
CA THR A 96 9.46 -31.42 -2.68
C THR A 96 9.96 -29.98 -2.58
N THR A 97 10.18 -29.48 -1.35
CA THR A 97 10.57 -28.10 -1.10
C THR A 97 12.08 -27.99 -0.90
N THR A 98 12.71 -27.01 -1.55
CA THR A 98 14.13 -26.70 -1.38
C THR A 98 14.39 -25.88 -0.11
N THR A 99 13.44 -25.04 0.29
CA THR A 99 13.55 -24.14 1.45
C THR A 99 12.30 -24.20 2.34
N ALA A 100 12.42 -24.70 3.57
CA ALA A 100 11.31 -24.74 4.51
C ALA A 100 10.83 -23.31 4.87
N ASN A 101 9.52 -23.09 4.84
CA ASN A 101 8.89 -21.84 5.27
C ASN A 101 7.41 -22.10 5.62
N ALA A 102 6.74 -21.13 6.22
CA ALA A 102 5.30 -21.16 6.44
C ALA A 102 4.70 -19.78 6.23
N PHE A 103 3.48 -19.74 5.70
CA PHE A 103 2.63 -18.54 5.75
C PHE A 103 1.73 -18.63 6.96
N LYS A 104 1.51 -17.49 7.63
CA LYS A 104 0.52 -17.32 8.68
C LYS A 104 -0.35 -16.12 8.34
N THR A 105 -1.66 -16.23 8.56
CA THR A 105 -2.58 -15.10 8.40
C THR A 105 -2.11 -13.92 9.24
N GLN A 106 -1.93 -12.80 8.55
CA GLN A 106 -1.71 -11.51 9.19
C GLN A 106 -3.06 -10.84 9.44
N TRP A 107 -3.90 -10.74 8.40
CA TRP A 107 -5.25 -10.19 8.49
C TRP A 107 -6.21 -10.90 7.53
N PHE A 108 -7.42 -11.18 8.01
CA PHE A 108 -8.57 -11.38 7.14
C PHE A 108 -8.98 -10.03 6.55
N LEU A 109 -9.23 -10.02 5.24
CA LEU A 109 -9.70 -8.84 4.53
C LEU A 109 -11.22 -8.80 4.57
N PRO A 110 -11.84 -7.60 4.59
CA PRO A 110 -13.28 -7.48 4.67
C PRO A 110 -14.00 -8.05 3.46
N ASP A 111 -15.30 -8.30 3.59
CA ASP A 111 -16.15 -8.79 2.49
C ASP A 111 -16.34 -7.73 1.38
N GLY A 112 -15.87 -6.51 1.63
CA GLY A 112 -15.60 -5.46 0.66
C GLY A 112 -15.26 -4.14 1.35
N PHE A 113 -14.82 -3.13 0.59
CA PHE A 113 -14.49 -1.80 1.12
C PHE A 113 -15.62 -0.76 0.99
N ASN A 114 -16.87 -1.21 0.94
CA ASN A 114 -18.07 -0.35 0.88
C ASN A 114 -18.17 0.59 -0.36
N VAL A 115 -17.34 0.40 -1.39
CA VAL A 115 -17.31 1.21 -2.63
C VAL A 115 -18.56 1.07 -3.53
N THR A 116 -19.05 -0.15 -3.74
CA THR A 116 -20.29 -0.41 -4.52
C THR A 116 -21.16 -1.45 -3.81
N ASP A 117 -22.43 -1.60 -4.19
CA ASP A 117 -23.35 -2.62 -3.65
C ASP A 117 -23.07 -4.04 -4.18
N TYR A 118 -22.10 -4.19 -5.09
CA TYR A 118 -21.70 -5.45 -5.73
C TYR A 118 -20.51 -6.14 -5.03
N GLN A 119 -20.40 -6.02 -3.71
CA GLN A 119 -19.20 -6.44 -2.97
C GLN A 119 -19.09 -7.95 -2.82
N HIS A 120 -17.90 -8.48 -3.07
CA HIS A 120 -17.64 -9.92 -3.00
C HIS A 120 -16.31 -10.27 -2.32
N GLY A 121 -15.59 -9.32 -1.71
CA GLY A 121 -14.28 -9.57 -1.11
C GLY A 121 -13.28 -10.09 -2.15
N ASN A 122 -13.47 -9.70 -3.42
CA ASN A 122 -12.72 -10.21 -4.55
C ASN A 122 -11.45 -9.38 -4.76
N PHE A 123 -10.47 -9.62 -3.90
CA PHE A 123 -9.16 -8.99 -4.00
C PHE A 123 -8.31 -9.70 -5.05
N GLN A 124 -7.75 -8.94 -5.98
CA GLN A 124 -7.07 -9.50 -7.15
C GLN A 124 -5.55 -9.35 -7.09
N SER A 125 -5.03 -8.44 -6.26
CA SER A 125 -3.59 -8.31 -6.06
C SER A 125 -3.21 -7.58 -4.78
N VAL A 126 -1.94 -7.74 -4.38
CA VAL A 126 -1.33 -7.04 -3.26
C VAL A 126 0.02 -6.44 -3.66
N ALA A 127 0.31 -5.22 -3.19
CA ALA A 127 1.64 -4.61 -3.29
C ALA A 127 2.07 -4.02 -1.94
N LEU A 128 3.38 -3.84 -1.76
CA LEU A 128 3.96 -3.16 -0.60
C LEU A 128 4.88 -2.03 -1.05
N ASP A 129 4.86 -0.91 -0.34
CA ASP A 129 5.84 0.16 -0.51
C ASP A 129 7.03 0.04 0.47
N ASP A 130 8.02 0.90 0.28
CA ASP A 130 9.21 0.95 1.13
C ASP A 130 8.96 1.41 2.57
N SER A 131 7.78 1.99 2.85
CA SER A 131 7.37 2.36 4.20
C SER A 131 6.62 1.23 4.92
N GLY A 132 6.39 0.12 4.20
CA GLY A 132 5.64 -1.04 4.65
C GLY A 132 4.13 -0.90 4.49
N ASN A 133 3.61 0.15 3.84
CA ASN A 133 2.19 0.26 3.53
C ASN A 133 1.79 -0.88 2.60
N VAL A 134 0.59 -1.42 2.79
CA VAL A 134 0.05 -2.49 1.94
C VAL A 134 -1.06 -1.95 1.07
N TYR A 135 -1.11 -2.42 -0.17
CA TYR A 135 -2.07 -2.00 -1.18
C TYR A 135 -2.81 -3.21 -1.71
N PHE A 136 -4.13 -3.12 -1.86
CA PHE A 136 -4.96 -4.16 -2.45
C PHE A 136 -5.71 -3.61 -3.66
N VAL A 137 -5.89 -4.44 -4.70
CA VAL A 137 -6.88 -4.17 -5.75
C VAL A 137 -8.16 -4.92 -5.42
N GLU A 138 -9.26 -4.20 -5.28
CA GLU A 138 -10.60 -4.80 -5.18
C GLU A 138 -11.35 -4.60 -6.51
N SER A 139 -11.90 -5.69 -7.03
CA SER A 139 -12.75 -5.67 -8.22
C SER A 139 -14.21 -5.42 -7.85
N ASN A 140 -14.91 -4.59 -8.63
CA ASN A 140 -16.36 -4.38 -8.53
C ASN A 140 -17.21 -5.55 -9.06
N GLY A 141 -16.58 -6.71 -9.31
CA GLY A 141 -17.24 -7.91 -9.80
C GLY A 141 -16.97 -8.18 -11.29
N SER A 142 -17.51 -9.32 -11.73
CA SER A 142 -17.27 -9.85 -13.09
C SER A 142 -17.75 -8.89 -14.18
N ASP A 143 -17.02 -8.87 -15.30
CA ASP A 143 -17.37 -8.15 -16.54
C ASP A 143 -17.43 -6.61 -16.44
N THR A 144 -16.99 -6.01 -15.32
CA THR A 144 -16.90 -4.55 -15.20
C THR A 144 -15.52 -4.01 -15.58
N ASN A 145 -14.46 -4.76 -15.29
CA ASN A 145 -13.06 -4.32 -15.28
C ASN A 145 -12.81 -3.07 -14.42
N LEU A 146 -13.75 -2.70 -13.57
CA LEU A 146 -13.65 -1.53 -12.71
C LEU A 146 -13.35 -1.95 -11.29
N GLY A 147 -12.61 -1.11 -10.59
CA GLY A 147 -12.28 -1.36 -9.20
C GLY A 147 -11.55 -0.19 -8.57
N VAL A 148 -11.09 -0.41 -7.35
CA VAL A 148 -10.34 0.56 -6.55
C VAL A 148 -9.05 -0.06 -6.03
N ILE A 149 -8.10 0.79 -5.69
CA ILE A 149 -6.92 0.41 -4.94
C ILE A 149 -7.07 0.94 -3.52
N ILE A 150 -6.88 0.06 -2.55
CA ILE A 150 -6.97 0.35 -1.13
C ILE A 150 -5.58 0.31 -0.54
N LYS A 151 -5.12 1.44 -0.01
CA LYS A 151 -3.89 1.55 0.77
C LYS A 151 -4.21 1.45 2.25
N PHE A 152 -3.45 0.66 2.98
CA PHE A 152 -3.42 0.69 4.44
C PHE A 152 -2.09 1.23 4.97
N ASP A 153 -2.18 2.21 5.87
CA ASP A 153 -1.05 2.65 6.69
C ASP A 153 -0.75 1.59 7.75
N THR A 154 0.20 0.71 7.44
CA THR A 154 0.56 -0.37 8.36
C THR A 154 1.19 0.17 9.63
N ASN A 155 1.95 1.27 9.58
CA ASN A 155 2.54 1.87 10.78
C ASN A 155 1.46 2.33 11.77
N LYS A 156 0.37 2.92 11.28
CA LYS A 156 -0.81 3.25 12.11
C LYS A 156 -1.46 1.98 12.66
N LEU A 157 -1.62 0.92 11.86
CA LEU A 157 -2.10 -0.39 12.35
C LEU A 157 -1.21 -0.97 13.46
N LYS A 158 0.12 -0.85 13.37
CA LYS A 158 1.06 -1.27 14.44
C LYS A 158 0.88 -0.44 15.71
N GLN A 159 0.72 0.88 15.57
CA GLN A 159 0.50 1.77 16.70
C GLN A 159 -0.80 1.46 17.45
N LEU A 160 -1.83 0.98 16.73
CA LEU A 160 -3.07 0.49 17.31
C LEU A 160 -2.95 -0.93 17.90
N GLY A 161 -1.81 -1.60 17.74
CA GLY A 161 -1.55 -2.94 18.28
C GLY A 161 -2.19 -4.08 17.49
N LEU A 162 -2.50 -3.87 16.20
CA LEU A 162 -3.35 -4.77 15.41
C LEU A 162 -2.56 -5.78 14.56
N GLU A 163 -1.23 -5.81 14.65
CA GLU A 163 -0.40 -6.77 13.90
C GLU A 163 -0.67 -8.24 14.27
N ASN A 164 -1.21 -8.49 15.47
CA ASN A 164 -1.50 -9.83 15.98
C ASN A 164 -3.00 -10.12 16.13
N ASP A 165 -3.85 -9.27 15.54
CA ASP A 165 -5.30 -9.45 15.52
C ASP A 165 -5.75 -9.72 14.08
N PRO A 166 -5.86 -11.00 13.67
CA PRO A 166 -6.24 -11.36 12.30
C PRO A 166 -7.60 -10.80 11.89
N MET A 167 -8.49 -10.52 12.84
CA MET A 167 -9.85 -10.07 12.56
C MET A 167 -9.99 -8.54 12.52
N ALA A 168 -8.95 -7.79 12.90
CA ALA A 168 -9.05 -6.34 13.09
C ALA A 168 -9.62 -5.60 11.87
N LEU A 169 -9.12 -5.91 10.67
CA LEU A 169 -9.58 -5.26 9.44
C LEU A 169 -10.99 -5.73 9.06
N TRP A 170 -11.22 -7.04 9.02
CA TRP A 170 -12.55 -7.59 8.72
C TRP A 170 -13.64 -7.00 9.64
N THR A 171 -13.40 -7.01 10.96
CA THR A 171 -14.35 -6.50 11.96
C THR A 171 -14.61 -5.01 11.78
N ALA A 172 -13.58 -4.18 11.61
CA ALA A 172 -13.77 -2.74 11.52
C ALA A 172 -14.57 -2.32 10.29
N PHE A 173 -14.31 -2.93 9.14
CA PHE A 173 -14.96 -2.54 7.88
C PHE A 173 -16.37 -3.12 7.77
N ASN A 174 -16.60 -4.34 8.28
CA ASN A 174 -17.95 -4.89 8.38
C ASN A 174 -18.81 -4.16 9.42
N TYR A 175 -18.22 -3.61 10.49
CA TYR A 175 -18.93 -2.77 11.46
C TYR A 175 -19.59 -1.55 10.79
N PHE A 176 -18.99 -1.01 9.72
CA PHE A 176 -19.51 0.13 8.97
C PHE A 176 -20.14 -0.25 7.63
N ASN A 177 -20.40 -1.53 7.35
CA ASN A 177 -20.94 -1.95 6.06
C ASN A 177 -22.32 -1.30 5.80
N PRO A 178 -22.43 -0.35 4.86
CA PRO A 178 -23.64 0.46 4.66
C PRO A 178 -24.78 -0.33 4.01
N TYR A 179 -24.50 -1.54 3.53
CA TYR A 179 -25.46 -2.47 2.94
C TYR A 179 -26.12 -3.39 3.98
N THR A 180 -25.70 -3.30 5.24
CA THR A 180 -26.36 -3.94 6.39
C THR A 180 -27.18 -2.92 7.20
N GLU A 181 -28.22 -3.37 7.89
CA GLU A 181 -29.00 -2.50 8.78
C GLU A 181 -28.13 -1.95 9.92
N GLU A 182 -27.34 -2.81 10.55
CA GLU A 182 -26.43 -2.46 11.66
C GLU A 182 -25.35 -1.47 11.21
N GLY A 183 -24.65 -1.74 10.11
CA GLY A 183 -23.62 -0.84 9.61
C GLY A 183 -24.18 0.50 9.15
N ALA A 184 -25.37 0.54 8.55
CA ALA A 184 -26.06 1.80 8.27
C ALA A 184 -26.38 2.60 9.54
N GLU A 185 -26.78 1.92 10.63
CA GLU A 185 -26.98 2.57 11.93
C GLU A 185 -25.67 3.13 12.49
N HIS A 186 -24.58 2.35 12.47
CA HIS A 186 -23.27 2.79 12.95
C HIS A 186 -22.74 4.00 12.18
N ASN A 187 -22.93 4.06 10.85
CA ASN A 187 -22.59 5.25 10.05
C ASN A 187 -23.40 6.48 10.49
N ASN A 188 -24.70 6.33 10.75
CA ASN A 188 -25.52 7.43 11.26
C ASN A 188 -25.11 7.89 12.67
N GLN A 189 -24.71 6.94 13.55
CA GLN A 189 -24.18 7.25 14.88
C GLN A 189 -22.87 8.03 14.77
N TYR A 190 -21.96 7.60 13.89
CA TYR A 190 -20.71 8.30 13.61
C TYR A 190 -20.97 9.75 13.19
N GLU A 191 -21.88 9.98 12.24
CA GLU A 191 -22.23 11.34 11.80
C GLU A 191 -22.76 12.22 12.93
N SER A 192 -23.64 11.67 13.77
CA SER A 192 -24.16 12.40 14.93
C SER A 192 -23.04 12.80 15.90
N TYR A 193 -22.13 11.87 16.20
CA TYR A 193 -20.99 12.16 17.05
C TYR A 193 -20.02 13.15 16.41
N TYR A 194 -19.72 13.00 15.11
CA TYR A 194 -18.84 13.89 14.39
C TYR A 194 -19.36 15.33 14.40
N GLU A 195 -20.64 15.54 14.09
CA GLU A 195 -21.25 16.88 14.15
C GLU A 195 -21.21 17.47 15.58
N SER A 196 -21.35 16.64 16.62
CA SER A 196 -21.19 17.09 18.00
C SER A 196 -19.75 17.49 18.37
N MET A 197 -18.74 16.86 17.77
CA MET A 197 -17.31 17.14 18.00
C MET A 197 -16.73 18.23 17.08
N LYS A 198 -17.39 18.52 15.96
CA LYS A 198 -16.91 19.44 14.90
C LYS A 198 -16.46 20.80 15.41
N GLY A 199 -17.18 21.37 16.37
CA GLY A 199 -16.81 22.62 17.03
C GLY A 199 -15.46 22.52 17.74
N SER A 200 -15.29 21.48 18.55
CA SER A 200 -14.07 21.19 19.31
C SER A 200 -12.89 20.88 18.37
N PHE A 201 -13.09 20.10 17.31
CA PHE A 201 -12.05 19.84 16.31
C PHE A 201 -11.54 21.13 15.64
N ASN A 202 -12.47 22.00 15.21
CA ASN A 202 -12.13 23.29 14.63
C ASN A 202 -11.36 24.19 15.60
N ALA A 203 -11.74 24.17 16.89
CA ALA A 203 -11.04 24.90 17.94
C ALA A 203 -9.62 24.36 18.16
N VAL A 204 -9.45 23.04 18.31
CA VAL A 204 -8.12 22.40 18.43
C VAL A 204 -7.23 22.79 17.26
N LYS A 205 -7.69 22.62 16.01
CA LYS A 205 -6.92 23.00 14.81
C LYS A 205 -6.51 24.47 14.83
N LYS A 206 -7.46 25.36 15.10
CA LYS A 206 -7.24 26.82 15.17
C LYS A 206 -6.21 27.20 16.25
N TYR A 207 -6.32 26.64 17.44
CA TYR A 207 -5.43 26.96 18.55
C TYR A 207 -4.06 26.31 18.40
N SER A 208 -3.97 25.11 17.84
CA SER A 208 -2.70 24.46 17.48
C SER A 208 -1.91 25.28 16.46
N ASN A 209 -2.56 25.81 15.43
CA ASN A 209 -1.90 26.70 14.46
C ASN A 209 -1.38 27.99 15.12
N LYS A 210 -2.19 28.61 15.99
CA LYS A 210 -1.75 29.78 16.76
C LYS A 210 -0.59 29.44 17.69
N LEU A 211 -0.62 28.29 18.34
CA LEU A 211 0.42 27.81 19.25
C LEU A 211 1.75 27.63 18.49
N ALA A 212 1.71 27.01 17.30
CA ALA A 212 2.87 26.85 16.44
C ALA A 212 3.49 28.21 16.05
N ASN A 213 2.65 29.17 15.63
CA ASN A 213 3.11 30.52 15.29
C ASN A 213 3.77 31.23 16.47
N VAL A 214 3.16 31.19 17.66
CA VAL A 214 3.75 31.83 18.86
C VAL A 214 5.07 31.13 19.27
N LYS A 215 5.15 29.80 19.13
CA LYS A 215 6.41 29.06 19.38
C LYS A 215 7.52 29.51 18.41
N ALA A 216 7.19 29.74 17.15
CA ALA A 216 8.14 30.28 16.16
C ALA A 216 8.58 31.71 16.53
N GLU A 217 7.64 32.60 16.86
CA GLU A 217 7.95 33.99 17.31
C GLU A 217 8.87 34.02 18.53
N ILE A 218 8.68 33.12 19.51
CA ILE A 218 9.56 33.00 20.67
C ILE A 218 10.97 32.55 20.28
N ASN A 219 11.11 31.64 19.31
CA ASN A 219 12.42 31.21 18.83
C ASN A 219 13.16 32.36 18.15
N ASP A 220 12.47 33.15 17.33
CA ASP A 220 13.04 34.35 16.70
C ASP A 220 13.44 35.39 17.74
N LEU A 221 12.60 35.64 18.74
CA LEU A 221 12.92 36.54 19.86
C LEU A 221 14.14 36.06 20.65
N LYS A 222 14.28 34.75 20.89
CA LYS A 222 15.46 34.17 21.56
C LYS A 222 16.72 34.42 20.73
N ASN A 223 16.64 34.29 19.41
CA ASN A 223 17.77 34.55 18.50
C ASN A 223 18.12 36.04 18.45
N ALA A 224 17.12 36.93 18.37
CA ALA A 224 17.31 38.38 18.43
C ALA A 224 17.96 38.79 19.76
N LYS A 225 17.47 38.27 20.89
CA LYS A 225 18.03 38.53 22.22
C LYS A 225 19.49 38.10 22.34
N ARG A 226 19.87 36.94 21.78
CA ARG A 226 21.28 36.49 21.75
C ARG A 226 22.17 37.45 20.95
N THR A 227 21.67 37.92 19.82
CA THR A 227 22.36 38.91 18.98
C THR A 227 22.54 40.24 19.73
N ASP A 228 21.48 40.75 20.34
CA ASP A 228 21.50 42.01 21.10
C ASP A 228 22.37 41.91 22.35
N GLN A 229 22.39 40.77 23.04
CA GLN A 229 23.32 40.51 24.14
C GLN A 229 24.78 40.57 23.69
N THR A 230 25.06 40.03 22.51
CA THR A 230 26.42 40.07 21.93
C THR A 230 26.83 41.50 21.56
N LYS A 231 25.91 42.28 20.98
CA LYS A 231 26.13 43.72 20.69
C LYS A 231 26.33 44.51 21.98
N PHE A 232 25.51 44.26 23.01
CA PHE A 232 25.57 44.95 24.29
C PHE A 232 26.93 44.77 24.98
N ARG A 233 27.51 43.57 24.93
CA ARG A 233 28.85 43.29 25.47
C ARG A 233 29.96 44.08 24.79
N LYS A 234 29.76 44.52 23.55
CA LYS A 234 30.76 45.24 22.73
C LYS A 234 30.50 46.76 22.66
N ALA A 235 29.39 47.25 23.21
CA ALA A 235 28.93 48.63 23.05
C ALA A 235 29.55 49.62 24.06
N LYS A 236 29.79 50.87 23.63
CA LYS A 236 30.13 52.03 24.47
C LYS A 236 28.86 52.72 25.00
N ASP A 237 29.02 53.62 25.99
CA ASP A 237 27.95 54.07 26.91
C ASP A 237 26.59 54.41 26.28
N THR A 238 26.52 55.25 25.24
CA THR A 238 25.24 55.66 24.65
C THR A 238 24.51 54.51 23.92
N ALA A 239 25.26 53.64 23.23
CA ALA A 239 24.70 52.47 22.54
C ALA A 239 24.28 51.37 23.54
N LYS A 240 24.96 51.31 24.68
CA LYS A 240 24.65 50.38 25.77
C LYS A 240 23.28 50.65 26.38
N ASN A 241 22.93 51.91 26.63
CA ASN A 241 21.62 52.30 27.16
C ASN A 241 20.45 51.93 26.22
N HIS A 242 20.65 52.08 24.90
CA HIS A 242 19.65 51.68 23.91
C HIS A 242 19.45 50.15 23.91
N LEU A 243 20.55 49.39 23.85
CA LEU A 243 20.50 47.93 23.86
C LEU A 243 19.93 47.37 25.16
N GLU A 244 20.15 48.02 26.31
CA GLU A 244 19.53 47.62 27.56
C GLU A 244 18.00 47.74 27.50
N LYS A 245 17.48 48.84 26.92
CA LYS A 245 16.03 49.02 26.71
C LYS A 245 15.46 47.95 25.78
N VAL A 246 16.15 47.62 24.68
CA VAL A 246 15.75 46.56 23.75
C VAL A 246 15.72 45.20 24.44
N LEU A 247 16.75 44.85 25.21
CA LEU A 247 16.80 43.57 25.95
C LEU A 247 15.69 43.45 27.01
N LYS A 248 15.36 44.55 27.71
CA LYS A 248 14.22 44.59 28.65
C LYS A 248 12.88 44.42 27.91
N ALA A 249 12.68 45.11 26.79
CA ALA A 249 11.49 44.97 25.96
C ALA A 249 11.32 43.53 25.43
N ASN A 250 12.39 42.95 24.89
CA ASN A 250 12.39 41.56 24.39
C ASN A 250 12.08 40.56 25.52
N THR A 251 12.61 40.77 26.72
CA THR A 251 12.32 39.92 27.88
C THR A 251 10.85 40.02 28.30
N LYS A 252 10.28 41.23 28.29
CA LYS A 252 8.84 41.44 28.58
C LYS A 252 7.95 40.79 27.51
N LYS A 253 8.30 40.91 26.23
CA LYS A 253 7.58 40.27 25.12
C LYS A 253 7.64 38.75 25.22
N GLN A 254 8.83 38.17 25.46
CA GLN A 254 8.99 36.74 25.66
C GLN A 254 8.09 36.22 26.79
N ALA A 255 8.05 36.89 27.94
CA ALA A 255 7.19 36.49 29.05
C ALA A 255 5.68 36.58 28.72
N ALA A 256 5.28 37.54 27.87
CA ALA A 256 3.91 37.62 27.39
C ALA A 256 3.56 36.48 26.42
N ASP A 257 4.47 36.14 25.51
CA ASP A 257 4.29 35.05 24.55
C ASP A 257 4.28 33.68 25.25
N GLU A 258 5.09 33.48 26.30
CA GLU A 258 5.05 32.27 27.15
C GLU A 258 3.70 32.11 27.87
N LYS A 259 3.10 33.21 28.35
CA LYS A 259 1.73 33.20 28.89
C LYS A 259 0.70 32.84 27.81
N LYS A 260 0.87 33.36 26.59
CA LYS A 260 -0.01 33.07 25.45
C LYS A 260 0.08 31.59 25.04
N ILE A 261 1.28 30.99 25.06
CA ILE A 261 1.46 29.54 24.86
C ILE A 261 0.65 28.75 25.89
N THR A 262 0.78 29.11 27.17
CA THR A 262 0.08 28.39 28.26
C THR A 262 -1.44 28.50 28.09
N ALA A 263 -1.95 29.68 27.74
CA ALA A 263 -3.37 29.87 27.47
C ALA A 263 -3.86 29.06 26.26
N LEU A 264 -3.12 29.08 25.15
CA LEU A 264 -3.45 28.30 23.95
C LEU A 264 -3.43 26.79 24.21
N GLN A 265 -2.45 26.32 24.99
CA GLN A 265 -2.39 24.90 25.37
C GLN A 265 -3.61 24.51 26.20
N LYS A 266 -4.02 25.34 27.17
CA LYS A 266 -5.23 25.09 27.96
C LYS A 266 -6.50 25.01 27.10
N GLU A 267 -6.62 25.88 26.10
CA GLU A 267 -7.75 25.84 25.15
C GLU A 267 -7.74 24.54 24.33
N ILE A 268 -6.56 24.12 23.85
CA ILE A 268 -6.40 22.84 23.14
C ILE A 268 -6.80 21.68 24.04
N ASP A 269 -6.27 21.61 25.27
CA ASP A 269 -6.52 20.53 26.21
C ASP A 269 -8.01 20.44 26.59
N SER A 270 -8.68 21.60 26.76
CA SER A 270 -10.11 21.64 27.05
C SER A 270 -10.95 21.07 25.90
N ASN A 271 -10.69 21.51 24.67
CA ASN A 271 -11.43 21.02 23.50
C ASN A 271 -11.12 19.55 23.21
N GLN A 272 -9.89 19.10 23.47
CA GLN A 272 -9.51 17.69 23.39
C GLN A 272 -10.27 16.86 24.43
N SER A 273 -10.40 17.33 25.67
CA SER A 273 -11.18 16.65 26.69
C SER A 273 -12.65 16.50 26.30
N ASP A 274 -13.23 17.48 25.61
CA ASP A 274 -14.62 17.38 25.14
C ASP A 274 -14.78 16.35 24.01
N ILE A 275 -13.80 16.28 23.10
CA ILE A 275 -13.72 15.20 22.09
C ILE A 275 -13.62 13.84 22.79
N ASP A 276 -12.72 13.69 23.76
CA ASP A 276 -12.48 12.43 24.45
C ASP A 276 -13.73 11.95 25.23
N LYS A 277 -14.49 12.88 25.83
CA LYS A 277 -15.77 12.55 26.48
C LYS A 277 -16.82 12.03 25.50
N ILE A 278 -16.86 12.58 24.28
CA ILE A 278 -17.78 12.11 23.24
C ILE A 278 -17.34 10.73 22.76
N LYS A 279 -16.04 10.54 22.50
CA LYS A 279 -15.48 9.24 22.14
C LYS A 279 -15.80 8.15 23.17
N ALA A 280 -15.73 8.49 24.45
CA ALA A 280 -16.03 7.56 25.54
C ALA A 280 -17.49 7.09 25.60
N GLN A 281 -18.43 7.73 24.88
CA GLN A 281 -19.82 7.30 24.84
C GLN A 281 -20.02 6.02 24.02
N ASN A 282 -19.15 5.78 23.04
CA ASN A 282 -19.18 4.55 22.22
C ASN A 282 -17.73 4.14 21.84
N PRO A 283 -16.98 3.53 22.77
CA PRO A 283 -15.57 3.21 22.54
C PRO A 283 -15.35 2.23 21.38
N ASP A 284 -16.27 1.29 21.15
CA ASP A 284 -16.15 0.30 20.07
C ASP A 284 -16.32 0.95 18.69
N LEU A 285 -17.29 1.86 18.53
CA LEU A 285 -17.43 2.68 17.32
C LEU A 285 -16.13 3.42 17.00
N PHE A 286 -15.54 4.12 17.99
CA PHE A 286 -14.31 4.89 17.77
C PHE A 286 -13.07 4.04 17.57
N LYS A 287 -13.00 2.85 18.18
CA LYS A 287 -11.96 1.88 17.87
C LYS A 287 -12.03 1.46 16.40
N ASN A 288 -13.21 1.08 15.91
CA ASN A 288 -13.38 0.70 14.51
C ASN A 288 -13.14 1.87 13.56
N ILE A 289 -13.48 3.12 13.96
CA ILE A 289 -13.15 4.32 13.19
C ILE A 289 -11.64 4.48 13.02
N GLU A 290 -10.87 4.36 14.11
CA GLU A 290 -9.42 4.52 14.05
C GLU A 290 -8.75 3.48 13.15
N ILE A 291 -9.34 2.29 13.02
CA ILE A 291 -8.93 1.23 12.09
C ILE A 291 -9.32 1.57 10.66
N ALA A 292 -10.58 1.94 10.41
CA ALA A 292 -11.06 2.30 9.06
C ALA A 292 -10.29 3.48 8.48
N GLU A 293 -9.96 4.49 9.29
CA GLU A 293 -9.13 5.65 8.92
C GLU A 293 -7.64 5.31 8.68
N THR A 294 -7.24 4.04 8.76
CA THR A 294 -5.92 3.60 8.26
C THR A 294 -5.96 3.34 6.75
N ALA A 295 -7.16 3.19 6.18
CA ALA A 295 -7.35 3.01 4.76
C ALA A 295 -7.47 4.33 3.99
N GLN A 296 -6.97 4.31 2.77
CA GLN A 296 -7.14 5.36 1.77
C GLN A 296 -7.45 4.69 0.42
N LEU A 297 -8.47 5.17 -0.28
CA LEU A 297 -8.90 4.62 -1.56
C LEU A 297 -8.39 5.48 -2.72
N SER A 298 -8.12 4.84 -3.85
CA SER A 298 -8.05 5.53 -5.14
C SER A 298 -9.46 5.88 -5.64
N PRO A 299 -9.59 6.81 -6.60
CA PRO A 299 -10.75 6.83 -7.47
C PRO A 299 -11.00 5.47 -8.12
N GLN A 300 -12.22 5.24 -8.57
CA GLN A 300 -12.52 4.07 -9.40
C GLN A 300 -11.80 4.17 -10.75
N VAL A 301 -11.05 3.13 -11.10
CA VAL A 301 -10.26 3.04 -12.34
C VAL A 301 -10.60 1.77 -13.11
N ASP A 302 -10.18 1.71 -14.38
CA ASP A 302 -10.08 0.43 -15.09
C ASP A 302 -8.91 -0.34 -14.46
N ILE A 303 -9.23 -1.48 -13.85
CA ILE A 303 -8.26 -2.38 -13.22
C ILE A 303 -7.96 -3.59 -14.11
N GLY A 304 -8.63 -3.74 -15.25
CA GLY A 304 -8.71 -4.98 -15.98
C GLY A 304 -9.22 -6.13 -15.12
N HIS A 305 -8.58 -7.29 -15.21
CA HIS A 305 -8.81 -8.38 -14.27
C HIS A 305 -8.23 -8.11 -12.87
N GLY A 306 -7.36 -7.11 -12.72
CA GLY A 306 -6.83 -6.68 -11.42
C GLY A 306 -5.63 -7.49 -10.88
N GLN A 307 -5.13 -8.48 -11.63
CA GLN A 307 -4.12 -9.44 -11.15
C GLN A 307 -2.76 -8.83 -10.81
N THR A 308 -2.47 -7.63 -11.29
CA THR A 308 -1.13 -7.04 -11.16
C THR A 308 -1.18 -5.59 -10.72
N LEU A 309 -0.88 -5.40 -9.44
CA LEU A 309 -0.44 -4.15 -8.85
C LEU A 309 0.98 -4.34 -8.31
N THR A 310 1.90 -3.44 -8.64
CA THR A 310 3.28 -3.47 -8.13
C THR A 310 3.77 -2.08 -7.76
N PHE A 311 4.67 -2.00 -6.80
CA PHE A 311 5.41 -0.79 -6.46
C PHE A 311 6.74 -0.75 -7.21
N ASN A 312 7.14 0.42 -7.71
CA ASN A 312 8.47 0.66 -8.24
C ASN A 312 9.32 1.41 -7.18
N PRO A 313 10.31 0.74 -6.56
CA PRO A 313 11.14 1.35 -5.52
C PRO A 313 12.03 2.51 -6.01
N GLN A 314 12.27 2.64 -7.31
CA GLN A 314 13.15 3.71 -7.81
C GLN A 314 12.44 5.07 -7.79
N ASN A 315 11.21 5.14 -8.32
CA ASN A 315 10.43 6.37 -8.41
C ASN A 315 9.33 6.51 -7.35
N LYS A 316 9.12 5.46 -6.54
CA LYS A 316 8.14 5.41 -5.45
C LYS A 316 6.69 5.52 -5.94
N HIS A 317 6.38 4.99 -7.12
CA HIS A 317 5.01 4.95 -7.65
C HIS A 317 4.47 3.53 -7.73
N LEU A 318 3.15 3.40 -7.79
CA LEU A 318 2.45 2.15 -8.06
C LEU A 318 2.18 2.02 -9.55
N TYR A 319 2.16 0.78 -10.03
CA TYR A 319 1.85 0.42 -11.41
C TYR A 319 0.81 -0.70 -11.42
N LEU A 320 -0.30 -0.47 -12.10
CA LEU A 320 -1.40 -1.41 -12.28
C LEU A 320 -1.50 -1.79 -13.75
N VAL A 321 -1.52 -3.10 -14.04
CA VAL A 321 -1.69 -3.59 -15.42
C VAL A 321 -3.17 -3.80 -15.69
N GLU A 322 -3.71 -3.12 -16.70
CA GLU A 322 -5.13 -3.16 -17.07
C GLU A 322 -5.39 -4.28 -18.09
N ASP A 323 -5.24 -5.53 -17.65
CA ASP A 323 -5.47 -6.71 -18.50
C ASP A 323 -6.97 -7.01 -18.65
N ASN A 324 -7.53 -6.64 -19.80
CA ASN A 324 -8.94 -6.82 -20.13
C ASN A 324 -9.25 -8.13 -20.90
N THR A 325 -8.26 -8.96 -21.22
CA THR A 325 -8.43 -10.06 -22.17
C THR A 325 -8.08 -11.45 -21.63
N LEU A 326 -7.40 -11.56 -20.48
CA LEU A 326 -6.96 -12.83 -19.84
C LEU A 326 -6.16 -13.78 -20.77
N THR A 327 -5.86 -13.31 -21.98
CA THR A 327 -5.26 -13.98 -23.12
C THR A 327 -4.50 -12.94 -23.93
N ASP A 328 -3.63 -13.39 -24.85
CA ASP A 328 -2.93 -12.50 -25.78
C ASP A 328 -3.93 -11.63 -26.57
N LEU A 329 -3.50 -10.42 -26.92
CA LEU A 329 -4.31 -9.45 -27.67
C LEU A 329 -4.69 -9.99 -29.05
N ARG A 330 -5.92 -9.70 -29.48
CA ARG A 330 -6.54 -10.27 -30.68
C ARG A 330 -5.84 -9.80 -31.94
N ASN A 331 -5.29 -8.59 -31.93
CA ASN A 331 -4.62 -7.97 -33.07
C ASN A 331 -3.44 -7.08 -32.65
N ARG A 332 -2.67 -6.62 -33.63
CA ARG A 332 -1.46 -5.80 -33.45
C ARG A 332 -1.73 -4.32 -33.19
N ASP A 333 -3.00 -3.91 -33.19
CA ASP A 333 -3.39 -2.52 -33.00
C ASP A 333 -3.95 -2.24 -31.61
N GLU A 334 -4.31 -3.29 -30.86
CA GLU A 334 -4.60 -3.22 -29.44
C GLU A 334 -3.36 -2.84 -28.62
N ASN A 335 -3.58 -2.08 -27.54
CA ASN A 335 -2.52 -1.69 -26.62
C ASN A 335 -2.56 -2.56 -25.37
N ASN A 336 -1.38 -2.79 -24.82
CA ASN A 336 -1.23 -3.03 -23.41
C ASN A 336 -1.34 -1.70 -22.69
N ASN A 337 -2.10 -1.66 -21.60
CA ASN A 337 -2.28 -0.46 -20.81
C ASN A 337 -1.73 -0.69 -19.39
N VAL A 338 -0.97 0.27 -18.88
CA VAL A 338 -0.45 0.25 -17.50
C VAL A 338 -0.67 1.61 -16.87
N LEU A 339 -1.37 1.64 -15.74
CA LEU A 339 -1.67 2.85 -14.99
C LEU A 339 -0.61 3.10 -13.92
N GLU A 340 -0.04 4.29 -13.88
CA GLU A 340 0.87 4.75 -12.81
C GLU A 340 0.11 5.61 -11.80
N ILE A 341 0.30 5.36 -10.51
CA ILE A 341 -0.42 6.00 -9.40
C ILE A 341 0.55 6.51 -8.35
N ASP A 342 0.27 7.69 -7.80
CA ASP A 342 0.99 8.24 -6.65
C ASP A 342 0.48 7.60 -5.35
N PRO A 343 1.30 6.85 -4.59
CA PRO A 343 0.87 6.19 -3.36
C PRO A 343 0.55 7.14 -2.19
N ASN A 344 0.87 8.42 -2.29
CA ASN A 344 0.55 9.40 -1.25
C ASN A 344 -0.84 10.02 -1.46
N THR A 345 -1.19 10.30 -2.71
CA THR A 345 -2.47 10.91 -3.07
C THR A 345 -3.51 9.87 -3.48
N MET A 346 -3.08 8.66 -3.86
CA MET A 346 -3.88 7.59 -4.48
C MET A 346 -4.50 7.99 -5.83
N GLU A 347 -3.97 9.05 -6.46
CA GLU A 347 -4.45 9.56 -7.73
C GLU A 347 -3.62 9.02 -8.90
N PRO A 348 -4.27 8.70 -10.04
CA PRO A 348 -3.58 8.41 -11.29
C PRO A 348 -2.66 9.54 -11.75
N ILE A 349 -1.42 9.19 -12.10
CA ILE A 349 -0.42 10.10 -12.69
C ILE A 349 -0.54 10.09 -14.21
N ARG A 350 -0.47 8.90 -14.82
CA ARG A 350 -0.52 8.69 -16.28
C ARG A 350 -0.79 7.22 -16.62
N GLN A 351 -1.20 6.96 -17.85
CA GLN A 351 -1.43 5.63 -18.41
C GLN A 351 -0.48 5.40 -19.59
N TYR A 352 0.24 4.29 -19.59
CA TYR A 352 1.14 3.87 -20.65
C TYR A 352 0.41 2.93 -21.60
N ASN A 353 0.41 3.25 -22.90
CA ASN A 353 -0.19 2.43 -23.93
C ASN A 353 0.88 1.98 -24.92
N PHE A 354 1.07 0.68 -25.08
CA PHE A 354 2.14 0.16 -25.95
C PHE A 354 1.83 -1.19 -26.55
N LYS A 355 2.57 -1.54 -27.60
CA LYS A 355 2.46 -2.82 -28.32
C LYS A 355 3.64 -3.71 -27.97
N MET A 356 3.44 -5.03 -27.97
CA MET A 356 4.49 -6.01 -27.71
C MET A 356 4.39 -7.17 -28.71
N PHE A 357 4.84 -6.99 -29.95
CA PHE A 357 4.78 -8.06 -30.95
C PHE A 357 6.16 -8.65 -31.26
N GLN A 358 6.18 -9.96 -31.46
CA GLN A 358 7.36 -10.74 -31.84
C GLN A 358 7.34 -11.02 -33.36
N GLY A 359 8.31 -10.48 -34.13
CA GLY A 359 8.41 -10.73 -35.57
C GLY A 359 7.10 -10.45 -36.34
N THR A 360 6.53 -11.47 -37.00
CA THR A 360 5.21 -11.46 -37.67
C THR A 360 4.07 -12.08 -36.83
N LYS A 361 4.33 -12.47 -35.57
CA LYS A 361 3.37 -13.13 -34.66
C LYS A 361 2.40 -12.14 -33.96
N GLY A 362 1.54 -12.64 -33.09
CA GLY A 362 0.57 -11.87 -32.31
C GLY A 362 1.19 -10.83 -31.37
N ASN A 363 0.32 -9.94 -30.88
CA ASN A 363 0.63 -8.91 -29.90
C ASN A 363 0.46 -9.52 -28.51
N LEU A 364 1.52 -9.50 -27.72
CA LEU A 364 1.55 -10.12 -26.40
C LEU A 364 0.80 -9.23 -25.41
N GLN A 365 -0.03 -9.85 -24.58
CA GLN A 365 -0.65 -9.18 -23.45
C GLN A 365 0.28 -9.26 -22.23
N LEU A 366 0.45 -8.12 -21.57
CA LEU A 366 1.10 -8.00 -20.28
C LEU A 366 0.07 -8.48 -19.23
N HIS A 367 0.34 -9.62 -18.62
CA HIS A 367 -0.49 -10.17 -17.55
C HIS A 367 0.13 -10.00 -16.18
N THR A 368 1.43 -9.70 -16.14
CA THR A 368 2.22 -9.62 -14.91
C THR A 368 3.23 -8.49 -15.03
N LEU A 369 3.65 -7.90 -13.91
CA LEU A 369 4.65 -6.84 -13.86
C LEU A 369 5.20 -6.74 -12.44
N VAL A 370 6.51 -6.61 -12.31
CA VAL A 370 7.18 -6.30 -11.06
C VAL A 370 8.43 -5.47 -11.31
N PHE A 371 8.90 -4.76 -10.30
CA PHE A 371 10.13 -3.97 -10.37
C PHE A 371 11.17 -4.47 -9.36
N ASP A 372 12.45 -4.39 -9.74
CA ASP A 372 13.54 -4.49 -8.76
C ASP A 372 13.78 -3.14 -8.06
N LYS A 373 14.68 -3.15 -7.07
CA LYS A 373 15.10 -1.95 -6.32
C LYS A 373 15.70 -0.83 -7.18
N ASN A 374 16.15 -1.14 -8.40
CA ASN A 374 16.75 -0.18 -9.32
C ASN A 374 15.74 0.36 -10.33
N GLY A 375 14.48 -0.11 -10.29
CA GLY A 375 13.42 0.25 -11.23
C GLY A 375 13.49 -0.50 -12.55
N ASN A 376 14.27 -1.56 -12.64
CA ASN A 376 14.18 -2.47 -13.79
C ASN A 376 12.83 -3.20 -13.73
N ALA A 377 12.13 -3.23 -14.85
CA ALA A 377 10.81 -3.82 -14.98
C ALA A 377 10.93 -5.26 -15.49
N TYR A 378 10.17 -6.17 -14.86
CA TYR A 378 10.13 -7.58 -15.19
C TYR A 378 8.70 -8.04 -15.38
N TRP A 379 8.49 -8.95 -16.33
CA TRP A 379 7.23 -9.62 -16.49
C TRP A 379 7.41 -11.04 -16.99
N GLY A 380 6.41 -11.86 -16.74
CA GLY A 380 6.40 -13.28 -17.04
C GLY A 380 5.20 -13.69 -17.86
N ARG A 381 5.35 -14.79 -18.60
CA ARG A 381 4.23 -15.47 -19.25
C ARG A 381 4.42 -16.98 -19.32
N LYS A 382 3.28 -17.67 -19.31
CA LYS A 382 3.19 -19.11 -19.54
C LYS A 382 3.66 -19.46 -20.97
N ASN A 383 4.39 -20.57 -21.09
CA ASN A 383 4.78 -21.15 -22.38
C ASN A 383 4.59 -22.68 -22.32
N GLY A 384 3.37 -23.15 -22.62
CA GLY A 384 2.97 -24.54 -22.31
C GLY A 384 3.03 -24.79 -20.80
N MET A 385 3.78 -25.81 -20.37
CA MET A 385 4.11 -26.01 -18.94
C MET A 385 5.27 -25.15 -18.47
N GLY A 386 6.07 -24.59 -19.37
CA GLY A 386 7.20 -23.73 -19.07
C GLY A 386 6.81 -22.28 -18.75
N TYR A 387 7.83 -21.46 -18.54
CA TYR A 387 7.68 -20.04 -18.25
C TYR A 387 8.79 -19.21 -18.89
N MET A 388 8.42 -18.04 -19.40
CA MET A 388 9.33 -17.07 -19.99
C MET A 388 9.31 -15.79 -19.17
N ILE A 389 10.48 -15.21 -18.96
CA ILE A 389 10.64 -13.90 -18.31
C ILE A 389 11.15 -12.90 -19.33
N PHE A 390 10.68 -11.68 -19.21
CA PHE A 390 11.12 -10.52 -19.94
C PHE A 390 11.58 -9.47 -18.94
N TYR A 391 12.52 -8.64 -19.38
CA TYR A 391 13.13 -7.61 -18.55
C TYR A 391 13.32 -6.33 -19.37
N GLY A 392 13.40 -5.20 -18.68
CA GLY A 392 13.62 -3.91 -19.30
C GLY A 392 13.22 -2.76 -18.40
N ARG A 393 12.45 -1.82 -18.94
CA ARG A 393 12.08 -0.58 -18.28
C ARG A 393 10.65 -0.18 -18.61
N LEU A 394 9.99 0.40 -17.62
CA LEU A 394 8.69 1.04 -17.74
C LEU A 394 8.67 2.20 -16.75
N ASP A 395 8.87 3.41 -17.27
CA ASP A 395 8.87 4.65 -16.50
C ASP A 395 8.56 5.84 -17.42
N GLU A 396 8.56 7.05 -16.87
CA GLU A 396 8.38 8.32 -17.59
C GLU A 396 9.37 8.58 -18.72
N ASN A 397 10.52 7.91 -18.71
CA ASN A 397 11.56 8.02 -19.71
C ASN A 397 11.39 6.96 -20.83
N GLY A 398 10.32 6.16 -20.80
CA GLY A 398 9.87 5.27 -21.88
C GLY A 398 9.75 3.80 -21.50
N VAL A 399 9.10 3.03 -22.37
CA VAL A 399 8.85 1.59 -22.20
C VAL A 399 9.69 0.78 -23.18
N LYS A 400 10.42 -0.23 -22.68
CA LYS A 400 11.19 -1.15 -23.53
C LYS A 400 11.40 -2.48 -22.81
N PHE A 401 11.23 -3.58 -23.54
CA PHE A 401 11.45 -4.94 -23.02
C PHE A 401 12.31 -5.78 -23.96
N ALA A 402 12.94 -6.81 -23.39
CA ALA A 402 13.62 -7.90 -24.08
C ALA A 402 13.27 -9.23 -23.39
N ALA A 403 13.27 -10.32 -24.16
CA ALA A 403 13.16 -11.65 -23.59
C ALA A 403 14.47 -12.03 -22.89
N ALA A 404 14.39 -12.66 -21.72
CA ALA A 404 15.54 -13.32 -21.13
C ALA A 404 16.06 -14.42 -22.08
N PRO A 405 17.38 -14.64 -22.18
CA PRO A 405 17.98 -15.63 -23.08
C PRO A 405 17.65 -17.08 -22.70
N GLN A 406 16.99 -17.30 -21.56
CA GLN A 406 16.62 -18.60 -21.02
C GLN A 406 15.14 -18.65 -20.63
N LYS A 407 14.56 -19.86 -20.70
CA LYS A 407 13.18 -20.16 -20.28
C LYS A 407 13.12 -21.40 -19.40
N LEU A 408 12.16 -21.45 -18.49
CA LEU A 408 11.91 -22.63 -17.68
C LEU A 408 11.20 -23.70 -18.50
N ARG A 409 11.59 -24.97 -18.32
CA ARG A 409 10.87 -26.12 -18.88
C ARG A 409 9.51 -26.32 -18.21
N THR A 410 9.44 -26.10 -16.90
CA THR A 410 8.20 -26.23 -16.11
C THR A 410 8.10 -25.15 -15.03
N ARG A 411 6.88 -24.67 -14.76
CA ARG A 411 6.56 -23.69 -13.71
C ARG A 411 6.00 -24.30 -12.41
N GLY A 412 5.77 -25.62 -12.37
CA GLY A 412 5.31 -26.35 -11.19
C GLY A 412 3.82 -26.32 -10.87
N GLY A 413 3.17 -25.16 -10.89
CA GLY A 413 1.77 -25.00 -10.49
C GLY A 413 0.85 -24.42 -11.57
N SER A 414 -0.46 -24.44 -11.29
CA SER A 414 -1.50 -23.82 -12.11
C SER A 414 -2.76 -23.54 -11.30
N PRO A 415 -3.45 -22.39 -11.52
CA PRO A 415 -3.10 -21.24 -12.35
C PRO A 415 -1.75 -20.59 -12.02
N ASN A 416 -1.22 -19.83 -12.98
CA ASN A 416 -0.18 -18.84 -12.71
C ASN A 416 -0.90 -17.52 -12.47
N GLN A 417 -0.59 -16.92 -11.33
CA GLN A 417 -1.33 -15.80 -10.75
C GLN A 417 -0.53 -14.50 -10.89
N GLY A 418 0.80 -14.58 -10.79
CA GLY A 418 1.64 -13.41 -10.99
C GLY A 418 3.13 -13.71 -11.01
N VAL A 419 3.90 -12.63 -11.00
CA VAL A 419 5.33 -12.64 -10.65
C VAL A 419 5.57 -11.67 -9.50
N ALA A 420 6.55 -11.98 -8.67
CA ALA A 420 6.99 -11.16 -7.54
C ALA A 420 8.51 -11.05 -7.54
N PHE A 421 9.05 -10.01 -6.91
CA PHE A 421 10.50 -9.81 -6.84
C PHE A 421 10.93 -9.59 -5.40
N ASN A 422 11.89 -10.39 -4.93
CA ASN A 422 12.46 -10.21 -3.61
C ASN A 422 13.80 -9.47 -3.72
N ASN A 423 13.80 -8.23 -3.26
CA ASN A 423 14.97 -7.34 -3.31
C ASN A 423 16.10 -7.76 -2.36
N VAL A 424 15.84 -8.64 -1.39
CA VAL A 424 16.84 -9.12 -0.43
C VAL A 424 17.73 -10.18 -1.04
N ASN A 425 17.17 -11.12 -1.80
CA ASN A 425 17.91 -12.22 -2.42
C ASN A 425 18.09 -12.08 -3.94
N ASN A 426 17.55 -11.02 -4.55
CA ASN A 426 17.64 -10.73 -5.98
C ASN A 426 17.04 -11.84 -6.87
N ARG A 427 15.90 -12.39 -6.44
CA ARG A 427 15.19 -13.47 -7.13
C ARG A 427 13.82 -13.01 -7.60
N ILE A 428 13.45 -13.43 -8.80
CA ILE A 428 12.08 -13.36 -9.29
C ILE A 428 11.35 -14.65 -8.89
N TYR A 429 10.11 -14.49 -8.44
CA TYR A 429 9.21 -15.56 -8.01
C TYR A 429 8.04 -15.63 -8.99
N ILE A 430 7.73 -16.84 -9.44
CA ILE A 430 6.53 -17.17 -10.19
C ILE A 430 5.52 -17.70 -9.19
N VAL A 431 4.36 -17.04 -9.13
CA VAL A 431 3.30 -17.36 -8.18
C VAL A 431 2.29 -18.25 -8.87
N SER A 432 2.07 -19.42 -8.30
CA SER A 432 1.05 -20.37 -8.68
C SER A 432 0.43 -20.97 -7.43
N ASP A 433 -0.78 -21.48 -7.55
CA ASP A 433 -1.46 -22.12 -6.43
C ASP A 433 -0.59 -23.24 -5.84
N ASP A 434 -0.33 -23.13 -4.54
CA ASP A 434 0.50 -24.03 -3.73
C ASP A 434 1.98 -24.14 -4.15
N VAL A 435 2.47 -23.40 -5.14
CA VAL A 435 3.87 -23.46 -5.59
C VAL A 435 4.43 -22.08 -5.87
N LEU A 436 5.48 -21.72 -5.13
CA LEU A 436 6.39 -20.64 -5.50
C LEU A 436 7.60 -21.23 -6.20
N THR A 437 7.85 -20.80 -7.45
CA THR A 437 9.09 -21.12 -8.18
C THR A 437 9.93 -19.87 -8.26
N SER A 438 11.19 -19.89 -7.81
CA SER A 438 12.05 -18.71 -7.88
C SER A 438 13.38 -18.98 -8.56
N ILE A 439 13.98 -17.94 -9.14
CA ILE A 439 15.24 -17.99 -9.89
C ILE A 439 16.02 -16.67 -9.71
N PRO A 440 17.36 -16.68 -9.57
CA PRO A 440 18.17 -15.48 -9.54
C PRO A 440 18.05 -14.71 -10.86
N ILE A 441 17.71 -13.42 -10.78
CA ILE A 441 17.45 -12.64 -11.98
C ILE A 441 18.73 -12.35 -12.78
N ASP A 442 19.85 -12.16 -12.09
CA ASP A 442 21.17 -11.92 -12.67
C ASP A 442 21.64 -13.09 -13.54
N LYS A 443 21.42 -14.34 -13.09
CA LYS A 443 21.71 -15.54 -13.87
C LYS A 443 20.79 -15.71 -15.07
N LEU A 444 19.50 -15.36 -14.89
CA LEU A 444 18.50 -15.46 -15.96
C LEU A 444 18.79 -14.47 -17.09
N GLU A 445 19.13 -13.22 -16.76
CA GLU A 445 19.54 -12.18 -17.72
C GLU A 445 20.87 -12.51 -18.40
N ALA A 446 21.83 -13.07 -17.66
CA ALA A 446 23.12 -13.49 -18.21
C ALA A 446 23.04 -14.77 -19.07
N GLY A 447 21.91 -15.49 -19.04
CA GLY A 447 21.75 -16.76 -19.75
C GLY A 447 22.61 -17.89 -19.19
N SER A 448 22.90 -17.83 -17.89
CA SER A 448 23.77 -18.76 -17.15
C SER A 448 23.05 -19.56 -16.07
N ALA A 449 21.74 -19.38 -15.90
CA ALA A 449 20.96 -20.11 -14.92
C ALA A 449 20.90 -21.62 -15.25
N THR A 450 20.96 -22.43 -14.21
CA THR A 450 20.92 -23.90 -14.26
C THR A 450 19.72 -24.44 -13.47
N PRO A 451 19.36 -25.73 -13.61
CA PRO A 451 18.31 -26.32 -12.79
C PRO A 451 18.52 -26.15 -11.28
N ASP A 452 19.77 -26.22 -10.81
CA ASP A 452 20.12 -26.10 -9.38
C ASP A 452 19.94 -24.68 -8.83
N ASP A 453 19.81 -23.68 -9.71
CA ASP A 453 19.55 -22.29 -9.31
C ASP A 453 18.07 -22.05 -8.97
N ILE A 454 17.19 -23.00 -9.29
CA ILE A 454 15.75 -22.83 -9.12
C ILE A 454 15.31 -23.39 -7.77
N ASN A 455 14.61 -22.56 -7.00
CA ASN A 455 14.03 -22.95 -5.72
C ASN A 455 12.53 -23.17 -5.87
N TYR A 456 12.01 -24.15 -5.15
CA TYR A 456 10.58 -24.43 -5.04
C TYR A 456 10.15 -24.42 -3.58
N SER A 457 9.09 -23.68 -3.29
CA SER A 457 8.34 -23.78 -2.03
C SER A 457 6.96 -24.34 -2.34
N VAL A 458 6.70 -25.54 -1.85
CA VAL A 458 5.48 -26.30 -2.16
C VAL A 458 4.61 -26.42 -0.93
N PHE A 459 3.35 -26.02 -1.05
CA PHE A 459 2.35 -26.00 0.01
C PHE A 459 1.21 -26.98 -0.33
N GLN A 460 0.30 -27.17 0.61
CA GLN A 460 -0.95 -27.94 0.43
C GLN A 460 -2.12 -27.19 1.04
N SER A 461 -2.18 -25.89 0.79
CA SER A 461 -3.22 -25.01 1.31
C SER A 461 -4.58 -25.30 0.67
N LYS A 462 -4.59 -25.70 -0.62
CA LYS A 462 -5.78 -25.72 -1.47
C LYS A 462 -6.54 -24.39 -1.43
N ARG A 463 -5.83 -23.27 -1.25
CA ARG A 463 -6.39 -21.93 -1.38
C ARG A 463 -6.07 -21.39 -2.76
N GLU A 464 -6.89 -20.47 -3.23
CA GLU A 464 -6.58 -19.69 -4.41
C GLU A 464 -5.62 -18.59 -3.99
N TRP A 465 -4.46 -18.52 -4.65
CA TRP A 465 -3.48 -17.47 -4.40
C TRP A 465 -3.64 -16.42 -5.48
N GLU A 466 -3.62 -15.14 -5.12
CA GLU A 466 -3.82 -14.07 -6.11
C GLU A 466 -2.51 -13.36 -6.42
N CYS A 467 -1.71 -13.08 -5.39
CA CYS A 467 -0.49 -12.30 -5.56
C CYS A 467 0.47 -12.49 -4.40
N LEU A 468 1.77 -12.28 -4.65
CA LEU A 468 2.82 -12.25 -3.65
C LEU A 468 3.57 -10.92 -3.77
N ALA A 469 3.82 -10.27 -2.65
CA ALA A 469 4.70 -9.11 -2.56
C ALA A 469 5.74 -9.34 -1.46
N PHE A 470 6.80 -8.54 -1.44
CA PHE A 470 7.88 -8.66 -0.45
C PHE A 470 8.06 -7.37 0.33
N ASP A 471 8.22 -7.49 1.64
CA ASP A 471 8.71 -6.36 2.44
C ASP A 471 10.23 -6.18 2.28
N GLN A 472 10.77 -5.08 2.81
CA GLN A 472 12.20 -4.78 2.73
C GLN A 472 13.10 -5.78 3.46
N GLN A 473 12.52 -6.61 4.33
CA GLN A 473 13.23 -7.64 5.07
C GLN A 473 13.15 -9.01 4.37
N GLY A 474 12.43 -9.10 3.25
CA GLY A 474 12.31 -10.31 2.43
C GLY A 474 11.22 -11.26 2.92
N TYR A 475 10.34 -10.83 3.83
CA TYR A 475 9.13 -11.60 4.14
C TYR A 475 8.15 -11.51 2.97
N GLY A 476 7.60 -12.66 2.60
CA GLY A 476 6.55 -12.75 1.60
C GLY A 476 5.19 -12.40 2.20
N HIS A 477 4.45 -11.56 1.49
CA HIS A 477 3.07 -11.17 1.78
C HIS A 477 2.18 -11.73 0.67
N LEU A 478 1.46 -12.81 0.98
CA LEU A 478 0.64 -13.57 0.05
C LEU A 478 -0.83 -13.20 0.23
N LEU A 479 -1.49 -12.81 -0.85
CA LEU A 479 -2.94 -12.68 -0.90
C LEU A 479 -3.55 -14.03 -1.28
N ALA A 480 -4.46 -14.55 -0.44
CA ALA A 480 -5.21 -15.77 -0.70
C ALA A 480 -6.72 -15.50 -0.58
N LEU A 481 -7.54 -16.21 -1.37
CA LEU A 481 -9.00 -16.08 -1.37
C LEU A 481 -9.72 -17.30 -0.75
N TRP A 482 -11.01 -17.07 -0.45
CA TRP A 482 -11.99 -18.03 0.07
C TRP A 482 -11.76 -18.57 1.50
N PRO A 483 -11.68 -17.71 2.54
CA PRO A 483 -11.93 -16.27 2.53
C PRO A 483 -10.72 -15.43 2.12
N ALA A 484 -10.92 -14.14 1.88
CA ALA A 484 -9.84 -13.23 1.57
C ALA A 484 -8.94 -12.98 2.78
N GLU A 485 -7.64 -13.18 2.62
CA GLU A 485 -6.66 -12.93 3.67
C GLU A 485 -5.30 -12.50 3.12
N LEU A 486 -4.66 -11.60 3.86
CA LEU A 486 -3.23 -11.35 3.73
C LEU A 486 -2.49 -12.28 4.67
N MET A 487 -1.63 -13.12 4.12
CA MET A 487 -0.71 -13.95 4.88
C MET A 487 0.71 -13.42 4.81
N LYS A 488 1.47 -13.61 5.88
CA LYS A 488 2.89 -13.26 5.95
C LYS A 488 3.72 -14.52 6.19
N THR A 489 4.89 -14.62 5.55
CA THR A 489 5.83 -15.70 5.87
C THR A 489 6.31 -15.60 7.33
N THR A 490 6.59 -16.73 7.96
CA THR A 490 7.14 -16.76 9.34
C THR A 490 8.62 -16.41 9.37
N GLU A 491 9.31 -16.60 8.23
CA GLU A 491 10.71 -16.24 8.01
C GLU A 491 10.88 -15.61 6.62
N PRO A 492 11.89 -14.75 6.39
CA PRO A 492 12.19 -14.26 5.04
C PRO A 492 12.38 -15.41 4.04
N LEU A 493 11.88 -15.24 2.81
CA LEU A 493 12.10 -16.24 1.76
C LEU A 493 13.50 -16.09 1.17
N ASN A 494 14.21 -17.22 1.05
CA ASN A 494 15.57 -17.30 0.51
C ASN A 494 15.64 -17.82 -0.92
#